data_AF-A0A1V4QK29-F1
#
_entry.id   AF-A0A1V4QK29-F1
#
_cell.length_a   1.000
_cell.length_b   1.000
_cell.length_c   1.000
_cell.angle_alpha   90.00
_cell.angle_beta   90.00
_cell.angle_gamma   90.00
#
_symmetry.space_group_name_H-M   'P 1'
#
loop_
_entity.id
_entity.type
_entity.pdbx_description
1 polymer ?
#
loop_
_entity_poly.entity_id
_entity_poly.type
_entity_poly.pdbx_seq_one_letter_code
_entity_poly.pdbx_strand_id
1 'polypeptide(L)'
;MVLDGIVERLEGEVESLKDQAARKIREIVAYLARRDSGLRLRPRIKGNKSGTFSLVWVRYLGYDPATRSPLKQEIPRGRGHLIPRATLLSHLEDSEPWEQEFVWEKEQEFAEIREQVSLLSQALAALKQYAKAR
;
A
#
# COMPACT_ATOMS: atom_id res chain seq x y z
N MET A 1 -0.69 32.63 -0.92
CA MET A 1 -1.62 32.55 0.23
C MET A 1 -2.76 31.57 0.02
N VAL A 2 -3.69 31.75 -0.93
CA VAL A 2 -4.81 30.78 -1.11
C VAL A 2 -4.34 29.41 -1.62
N LEU A 3 -3.40 29.41 -2.57
CA LEU A 3 -2.87 28.17 -3.15
C LEU A 3 -2.09 27.34 -2.12
N ASP A 4 -1.26 28.01 -1.30
CA ASP A 4 -0.45 27.36 -0.28
C ASP A 4 -1.33 26.64 0.75
N GLY A 5 -2.41 27.30 1.21
CA GLY A 5 -3.37 26.68 2.12
C GLY A 5 -4.15 25.51 1.53
N ILE A 6 -4.35 25.46 0.20
CA ILE A 6 -4.95 24.30 -0.48
C ILE A 6 -3.94 23.14 -0.54
N VAL A 7 -2.68 23.44 -0.87
CA VAL A 7 -1.61 22.44 -0.91
C VAL A 7 -1.42 21.79 0.46
N GLU A 8 -1.33 22.60 1.53
CA GLU A 8 -1.20 22.10 2.90
C GLU A 8 -2.36 21.18 3.30
N ARG A 9 -3.61 21.54 2.94
CA ARG A 9 -4.77 20.67 3.20
C ARG A 9 -4.67 19.34 2.48
N LEU A 10 -4.31 19.35 1.19
CA LEU A 10 -4.16 18.13 0.41
C LEU A 10 -3.02 17.25 0.93
N GLU A 11 -1.91 17.85 1.36
CA GLU A 11 -0.81 17.12 2.01
C GLU A 11 -1.27 16.52 3.36
N GLY A 12 -2.09 17.24 4.12
CA GLY A 12 -2.73 16.72 5.34
C GLY A 12 -3.66 15.53 5.07
N GLU A 13 -4.46 15.57 4.01
CA GLU A 13 -5.30 14.44 3.60
C GLU A 13 -4.46 13.21 3.19
N VAL A 14 -3.34 13.42 2.49
CA VAL A 14 -2.41 12.33 2.16
C VAL A 14 -1.85 11.68 3.43
N GLU A 15 -1.45 12.46 4.44
CA GLU A 15 -0.95 11.90 5.69
C GLU A 15 -2.04 11.19 6.49
N SER A 16 -3.26 11.73 6.51
CA SER A 16 -4.44 11.06 7.12
C SER A 16 -4.70 9.68 6.50
N LEU A 17 -4.65 9.58 5.17
CA LEU A 17 -4.76 8.30 4.46
C LEU A 17 -3.61 7.34 4.79
N LYS A 18 -2.40 7.87 4.97
CA LYS A 18 -1.23 7.07 5.36
C LYS A 18 -1.40 6.47 6.74
N ASP A 19 -1.92 7.25 7.69
CA ASP A 19 -2.24 6.80 9.05
C ASP A 19 -3.38 5.79 9.08
N GLN A 20 -4.42 6.00 8.28
CA GLN A 20 -5.50 5.03 8.10
C GLN A 20 -4.96 3.70 7.55
N ALA A 21 -4.12 3.74 6.52
CA ALA A 21 -3.52 2.54 5.97
C ALA A 21 -2.59 1.84 6.98
N ALA A 22 -1.81 2.60 7.76
CA ALA A 22 -0.94 2.04 8.80
C ALA A 22 -1.74 1.33 9.92
N ARG A 23 -2.92 1.85 10.27
CA ARG A 23 -3.86 1.19 11.19
C ARG A 23 -4.39 -0.12 10.60
N LYS A 24 -4.89 -0.10 9.36
CA LYS A 24 -5.35 -1.31 8.67
C LYS A 24 -4.27 -2.39 8.56
N ILE A 25 -3.02 -2.01 8.24
CA ILE A 25 -1.89 -2.95 8.21
C ILE A 25 -1.66 -3.60 9.58
N ARG A 26 -1.69 -2.81 10.66
CA ARG A 26 -1.54 -3.35 12.03
C ARG A 26 -2.66 -4.31 12.39
N GLU A 27 -3.90 -3.99 12.01
CA GLU A 27 -5.06 -4.86 12.22
C GLU A 27 -4.92 -6.19 11.47
N ILE A 28 -4.49 -6.15 10.21
CA ILE A 28 -4.20 -7.35 9.41
C ILE A 28 -3.15 -8.22 10.08
N VAL A 29 -2.03 -7.62 10.51
CA VAL A 29 -0.94 -8.35 11.18
C VAL A 29 -1.44 -8.99 12.48
N ALA A 30 -2.21 -8.25 13.28
CA ALA A 30 -2.77 -8.76 14.53
C ALA A 30 -3.79 -9.89 14.29
N TYR A 31 -4.64 -9.75 13.27
CA TYR A 31 -5.64 -10.76 12.91
C TYR A 31 -4.98 -12.08 12.48
N LEU A 32 -3.98 -12.01 11.60
CA LEU A 32 -3.22 -13.18 11.17
C LEU A 32 -2.51 -13.86 12.35
N ALA A 33 -1.88 -13.07 13.23
CA ALA A 33 -1.20 -13.61 14.41
C ALA A 33 -2.17 -14.32 15.38
N ARG A 34 -3.37 -13.77 15.61
CA ARG A 34 -4.39 -14.40 16.48
C ARG A 34 -4.90 -15.74 15.95
N ARG A 35 -4.79 -15.97 14.64
CA ARG A 35 -5.20 -17.21 13.98
C ARG A 35 -4.05 -18.17 13.71
N ASP A 36 -2.86 -17.88 14.25
CA ASP A 36 -1.63 -18.65 14.03
C ASP A 36 -1.33 -18.88 12.53
N SER A 37 -1.59 -17.85 11.73
CA SER A 37 -1.43 -17.90 10.28
C SER A 37 0.05 -17.98 9.87
N GLY A 38 0.37 -19.01 9.10
CA GLY A 38 1.68 -19.20 8.47
C GLY A 38 1.91 -18.31 7.24
N LEU A 39 0.92 -17.50 6.85
CA LEU A 39 0.95 -16.64 5.68
C LEU A 39 2.23 -15.80 5.66
N ARG A 40 2.99 -15.84 4.56
CA ARG A 40 4.24 -15.06 4.39
C ARG A 40 4.04 -13.76 3.63
N LEU A 41 2.80 -13.38 3.35
CA LEU A 41 2.46 -12.17 2.64
C LEU A 41 2.03 -11.06 3.61
N ARG A 42 2.62 -9.86 3.49
CA ARG A 42 2.28 -8.72 4.36
C ARG A 42 2.11 -7.43 3.54
N PRO A 43 1.12 -6.60 3.86
CA PRO A 43 0.99 -5.29 3.25
C PRO A 43 1.99 -4.32 3.87
N ARG A 44 2.47 -3.36 3.07
CA ARG A 44 3.48 -2.37 3.45
C ARG A 44 3.15 -1.01 2.83
N ILE A 45 3.46 0.05 3.58
CA ILE A 45 3.51 1.42 3.05
C ILE A 45 4.91 1.65 2.48
N LYS A 46 4.96 2.18 1.26
CA LYS A 46 6.17 2.60 0.55
C LYS A 46 6.10 4.09 0.30
N GLY A 47 7.05 4.85 0.82
CA GLY A 47 7.12 6.29 0.58
C GLY A 47 7.54 6.60 -0.87
N ASN A 48 6.96 7.65 -1.44
CA ASN A 48 7.33 8.18 -2.75
C ASN A 48 8.10 9.50 -2.58
N LYS A 49 8.98 9.81 -3.54
CA LYS A 49 9.77 11.06 -3.54
C LYS A 49 8.93 12.34 -3.59
N SER A 50 7.66 12.23 -3.99
CA SER A 50 6.68 13.32 -4.07
C SER A 50 6.07 13.73 -2.73
N GLY A 51 6.45 13.08 -1.61
CA GLY A 51 5.78 13.25 -0.32
C GLY A 51 4.48 12.46 -0.18
N THR A 52 4.16 11.61 -1.16
CA THR A 52 3.00 10.70 -1.11
C THR A 52 3.46 9.27 -0.81
N PHE A 53 2.54 8.31 -0.79
CA PHE A 53 2.87 6.91 -0.51
C PHE A 53 2.19 5.95 -1.47
N SER A 54 2.57 4.67 -1.37
CA SER A 54 1.92 3.56 -2.03
C SER A 54 1.73 2.41 -1.06
N LEU A 55 0.71 1.60 -1.30
CA LEU A 55 0.48 0.35 -0.57
C LEU A 55 0.87 -0.80 -1.46
N VAL A 56 1.73 -1.68 -0.93
CA VAL A 56 2.24 -2.83 -1.68
C VAL A 56 2.13 -4.09 -0.84
N TRP A 57 1.92 -5.22 -1.50
CA TRP A 57 2.05 -6.53 -0.87
C TRP A 57 3.47 -7.04 -1.01
N VAL A 58 4.03 -7.55 0.09
CA VAL A 58 5.40 -8.07 0.13
C VAL A 58 5.38 -9.51 0.67
N ARG A 59 5.88 -10.44 -0.13
CA ARG A 59 6.10 -11.84 0.25
C ARG A 59 7.49 -12.00 0.85
N TYR A 60 7.57 -12.67 1.99
CA TYR A 60 8.84 -13.06 2.61
C TYR A 60 9.27 -14.43 2.10
N LEU A 61 10.42 -14.47 1.44
CA LEU A 61 10.95 -15.70 0.82
C LEU A 61 11.90 -16.46 1.75
N GLY A 62 12.50 -15.77 2.71
CA GLY A 62 13.48 -16.34 3.63
C GLY A 62 14.36 -15.27 4.24
N TYR A 63 15.60 -15.66 4.58
CA TYR A 63 16.58 -14.80 5.21
C TYR A 63 17.89 -14.83 4.43
N ASP A 64 18.45 -13.66 4.14
CA ASP A 64 19.78 -13.53 3.56
C ASP A 64 20.83 -13.34 4.67
N PRO A 65 21.73 -14.32 4.88
CA PRO A 65 22.75 -14.22 5.92
C PRO A 65 23.83 -13.18 5.62
N ALA A 66 24.07 -12.83 4.35
CA ALA A 66 25.11 -11.86 3.97
C ALA A 66 24.69 -10.43 4.32
N THR A 67 23.43 -10.08 4.04
CA THR A 67 22.86 -8.75 4.34
C THR A 67 22.12 -8.70 5.67
N ARG A 68 22.08 -9.82 6.40
CA ARG A 68 21.36 -10.02 7.67
C ARG A 68 19.89 -9.56 7.61
N SER A 69 19.25 -9.73 6.45
CA SER A 69 17.95 -9.14 6.15
C SER A 69 16.99 -10.18 5.55
N PRO A 70 15.66 -10.06 5.80
CA PRO A 70 14.70 -10.93 5.14
C PRO A 70 14.67 -10.68 3.63
N LEU A 71 14.69 -11.77 2.85
CA LEU A 71 14.44 -11.73 1.42
C LEU A 71 12.96 -11.43 1.17
N LYS A 72 12.71 -10.39 0.38
CA LYS A 72 11.38 -9.83 0.15
C LYS A 72 11.11 -9.74 -1.35
N GLN A 73 9.89 -10.11 -1.74
CA GLN A 73 9.38 -9.92 -3.09
C GLN A 73 8.13 -9.04 -3.03
N GLU A 74 8.17 -7.89 -3.71
CA GLU A 74 6.99 -7.04 -3.90
C GLU A 74 6.10 -7.67 -4.98
N ILE A 75 4.80 -7.81 -4.71
CA ILE A 75 3.84 -8.28 -5.71
C ILE A 75 3.51 -7.11 -6.63
N PRO A 76 3.75 -7.23 -7.95
CA PRO A 76 3.47 -6.17 -8.89
C PRO A 76 1.96 -5.99 -9.03
N ARG A 77 1.52 -4.74 -8.98
CA ARG A 77 0.11 -4.38 -9.15
C ARG A 77 -0.37 -4.49 -10.60
N GLY A 78 0.51 -4.34 -11.59
CA GLY A 78 0.10 -4.23 -12.99
C GLY A 78 -0.57 -2.88 -13.31
N ARG A 79 -1.53 -2.89 -14.25
CA ARG A 79 -2.28 -1.68 -14.67
C ARG A 79 -3.43 -1.40 -13.70
N GLY A 80 -3.63 -0.14 -13.34
CA GLY A 80 -4.70 0.29 -12.42
C GLY A 80 -4.28 0.31 -10.95
N HIS A 81 -5.26 0.36 -10.05
CA HIS A 81 -5.04 0.44 -8.59
C HIS A 81 -5.15 -0.90 -7.87
N LEU A 82 -5.85 -1.88 -8.46
CA LEU A 82 -6.08 -3.22 -7.90
C LEU A 82 -5.05 -4.22 -8.44
N ILE A 83 -4.47 -5.05 -7.58
CA ILE A 83 -3.73 -6.24 -8.03
C ILE A 83 -4.74 -7.27 -8.55
N PRO A 84 -4.63 -7.78 -9.78
CA PRO A 84 -5.55 -8.80 -10.29
C PRO A 84 -5.60 -10.01 -9.36
N ARG A 85 -6.80 -10.53 -9.06
CA ARG A 85 -6.98 -11.65 -8.12
C ARG A 85 -6.07 -12.83 -8.46
N ALA A 86 -6.04 -13.25 -9.72
CA ALA A 86 -5.20 -14.35 -10.18
C ALA A 86 -3.70 -14.11 -9.89
N THR A 87 -3.20 -12.90 -10.13
CA THR A 87 -1.81 -12.52 -9.81
C THR A 87 -1.55 -12.56 -8.30
N LEU A 88 -2.48 -12.08 -7.49
CA LEU A 88 -2.32 -12.11 -6.03
C LEU A 88 -2.32 -13.54 -5.50
N LEU A 89 -3.25 -14.38 -5.97
CA LEU A 89 -3.41 -15.76 -5.53
C LEU A 89 -2.27 -16.67 -5.98
N SER A 90 -1.60 -16.40 -7.13
CA SER A 90 -0.39 -17.15 -7.51
C SER A 90 0.78 -17.00 -6.52
N HIS A 91 0.72 -16.02 -5.62
CA HIS A 91 1.69 -15.87 -4.54
C HIS A 91 1.24 -16.51 -3.21
N LEU A 92 0.06 -17.14 -3.19
CA LEU A 92 -0.62 -17.70 -2.02
C LEU A 92 -1.01 -19.18 -2.21
N GLU A 93 -0.42 -19.88 -3.18
CA GLU A 93 -0.77 -21.27 -3.51
C GLU A 93 -0.70 -22.22 -2.31
N ASP A 94 0.26 -22.02 -1.42
CA ASP A 94 0.45 -22.82 -0.19
C ASP A 94 -0.38 -22.30 1.01
N SER A 95 -1.20 -21.27 0.83
CA SER A 95 -1.97 -20.63 1.91
C SER A 95 -3.36 -21.25 2.04
N GLU A 96 -3.91 -21.24 3.25
CA GLU A 96 -5.24 -21.78 3.49
C GLU A 96 -6.32 -20.98 2.74
N PRO A 97 -7.44 -21.60 2.31
CA PRO A 97 -8.47 -20.89 1.53
C PRO A 97 -9.00 -19.62 2.21
N TRP A 98 -9.11 -19.62 3.54
CA TRP A 98 -9.55 -18.44 4.28
C TRP A 98 -8.51 -17.31 4.26
N GLU A 99 -7.22 -17.62 4.17
CA GLU A 99 -6.14 -16.63 4.07
C GLU A 99 -6.16 -15.96 2.70
N GLN A 100 -6.40 -16.76 1.65
CA GLN A 100 -6.54 -16.28 0.27
C GLN A 100 -7.70 -15.30 0.16
N GLU A 101 -8.85 -15.67 0.73
CA GLU A 101 -10.07 -14.85 0.69
C GLU A 101 -9.89 -13.58 1.53
N PHE A 102 -9.33 -13.69 2.73
CA PHE A 102 -9.01 -12.56 3.58
C PHE A 102 -8.05 -11.58 2.90
N VAL A 103 -6.97 -12.07 2.27
CA VAL A 103 -6.03 -11.23 1.54
C VAL A 103 -6.71 -10.54 0.36
N TRP A 104 -7.59 -11.24 -0.36
CA TRP A 104 -8.33 -10.67 -1.48
C TRP A 104 -9.28 -9.53 -1.04
N GLU A 105 -10.00 -9.71 0.06
CA GLU A 105 -10.83 -8.64 0.65
C GLU A 105 -9.99 -7.42 1.01
N LYS A 106 -8.83 -7.63 1.65
CA LYS A 106 -7.94 -6.51 2.04
C LYS A 106 -7.26 -5.84 0.86
N GLU A 107 -6.99 -6.56 -0.23
CA GLU A 107 -6.52 -5.95 -1.46
C GLU A 107 -7.54 -5.00 -2.07
N GLN A 108 -8.84 -5.34 -2.04
CA GLN A 108 -9.89 -4.42 -2.53
C GLN A 108 -9.91 -3.11 -1.72
N GLU A 109 -9.86 -3.19 -0.39
CA GLU A 109 -9.76 -2.01 0.48
C GLU A 109 -8.49 -1.19 0.19
N PHE A 110 -7.36 -1.85 -0.08
CA PHE A 110 -6.12 -1.15 -0.43
C PHE A 110 -6.15 -0.54 -1.81
N ALA A 111 -6.86 -1.13 -2.77
CA ALA A 111 -7.02 -0.56 -4.10
C ALA A 111 -7.75 0.80 -4.04
N GLU A 112 -8.80 0.90 -3.22
CA GLU A 112 -9.52 2.17 -2.98
C GLU A 112 -8.59 3.24 -2.39
N ILE A 113 -7.78 2.89 -1.39
CA ILE A 113 -6.80 3.83 -0.82
C ILE A 113 -5.77 4.25 -1.87
N ARG A 114 -5.27 3.32 -2.69
CA ARG A 114 -4.32 3.65 -3.76
C ARG A 114 -4.93 4.59 -4.80
N GLU A 115 -6.22 4.45 -5.09
CA GLU A 115 -6.95 5.35 -6.00
C GLU A 115 -7.03 6.76 -5.41
N GLN A 116 -7.45 6.88 -4.16
CA GLN A 116 -7.53 8.18 -3.46
C GLN A 116 -6.17 8.87 -3.41
N VAL A 117 -5.11 8.15 -3.05
CA VAL A 117 -3.74 8.70 -3.03
C VAL A 117 -3.28 9.11 -4.44
N SER A 118 -3.67 8.37 -5.48
CA SER A 118 -3.35 8.73 -6.86
C SER A 118 -4.02 10.04 -7.27
N LEU A 119 -5.31 10.20 -6.97
CA LEU A 119 -6.05 11.43 -7.26
C LEU A 119 -5.45 12.63 -6.52
N LEU A 120 -5.14 12.48 -5.23
CA LEU A 120 -4.48 13.52 -4.43
C LEU A 120 -3.08 13.85 -4.97
N SER A 121 -2.31 12.84 -5.38
CA SER A 121 -0.97 13.05 -5.97
C SER A 121 -1.06 13.85 -7.27
N GLN A 122 -2.05 13.56 -8.13
CA GLN A 122 -2.28 14.30 -9.37
C GLN A 122 -2.71 15.74 -9.10
N ALA A 123 -3.61 15.96 -8.14
CA ALA A 123 -4.05 17.30 -7.73
C ALA A 123 -2.88 18.13 -7.18
N LEU A 124 -2.07 17.56 -6.29
CA LEU A 124 -0.87 18.20 -5.75
C LEU A 124 0.14 18.54 -6.87
N ALA A 125 0.36 17.63 -7.81
CA ALA A 125 1.27 17.87 -8.93
C ALA A 125 0.77 19.03 -9.82
N ALA A 126 -0.52 19.04 -10.18
CA ALA A 126 -1.14 20.08 -10.99
C ALA A 126 -1.06 21.45 -10.31
N LEU A 127 -1.38 21.53 -9.01
CA LEU A 127 -1.30 22.77 -8.24
C LEU A 127 0.13 23.30 -8.14
N LYS A 128 1.10 22.42 -7.85
CA LYS A 128 2.52 22.79 -7.79
C LYS A 128 3.05 23.26 -9.15
N GLN A 129 2.58 22.68 -10.26
CA GLN A 129 2.91 23.15 -11.60
C GLN A 129 2.30 24.53 -11.89
N TYR A 130 1.02 24.72 -11.58
CA TYR A 130 0.36 26.01 -11.74
C TYR A 130 1.04 27.12 -10.92
N ALA A 131 1.47 26.81 -9.69
CA ALA A 131 2.22 27.74 -8.84
C ALA A 131 3.53 28.21 -9.47
N LYS A 132 4.25 27.31 -10.16
CA LYS A 132 5.54 27.59 -10.81
C LYS A 132 5.42 28.34 -12.13
N ALA A 133 4.26 28.26 -12.78
CA ALA A 133 3.99 28.93 -14.05
C ALA A 133 3.53 30.39 -13.87
N ARG A 134 3.32 30.82 -12.62
CA ARG A 134 3.07 32.21 -12.22
C ARG A 134 4.34 32.82 -11.64
#